data_AF-A0A921SZI7-F1
#
_entry.id   AF-A0A921SZI7-F1
#
_cell.length_a   1.000
_cell.length_b   1.000
_cell.length_c   1.000
_cell.angle_alpha   90.00
_cell.angle_beta   90.00
_cell.angle_gamma   90.00
#
_symmetry.space_group_name_H-M   'P 1'
#
loop_
_entity.id
_entity.type
_entity.pdbx_description
1 polymer ?
#
loop_
_entity_poly.entity_id
_entity_poly.type
_entity_poly.pdbx_seq_one_letter_code
_entity_poly.pdbx_strand_id
1 'polypeptide(L)'
;MIILTLPFLVISPYGGRCAFASLIFLIMIIIEMSQFLLDLLEHKGIHIRIHKYVTTSLMVLIILLYIIPLSFNKYTEISRDNYLNNLDKFEKVIKIEQIPFQSYHHTPDPIEGIYMTKFYKTLHGVPEETKLLLK
;
A
#
# COMPACT_ATOMS: atom_id res chain seq x y z
N MET A 1 -8.90 -22.16 -9.16
CA MET A 1 -8.30 -20.84 -8.83
C MET A 1 -8.46 -20.46 -7.36
N ILE A 2 -9.66 -20.54 -6.77
CA ILE A 2 -9.93 -20.11 -5.37
C ILE A 2 -9.07 -20.82 -4.30
N ILE A 3 -8.74 -22.11 -4.48
CA ILE A 3 -7.88 -22.84 -3.53
C ILE A 3 -6.44 -22.31 -3.55
N LEU A 4 -5.96 -21.81 -4.70
CA LEU A 4 -4.60 -21.28 -4.85
C LEU A 4 -4.44 -19.89 -4.24
N THR A 5 -5.55 -19.18 -4.00
CA THR A 5 -5.56 -17.80 -3.49
C THR A 5 -5.80 -17.71 -1.98
N LEU A 6 -6.22 -18.80 -1.35
CA LEU A 6 -6.46 -18.91 0.09
C LEU A 6 -5.25 -18.50 0.96
N PRO A 7 -3.99 -18.82 0.61
CA PRO A 7 -2.83 -18.37 1.40
C PRO A 7 -2.73 -16.84 1.47
N PHE A 8 -3.16 -16.13 0.42
CA PHE A 8 -3.10 -14.67 0.35
C PHE A 8 -4.18 -13.96 1.19
N LEU A 9 -5.19 -14.67 1.68
CA LEU A 9 -6.20 -14.17 2.63
C LEU A 9 -5.80 -14.40 4.09
N VAL A 10 -4.98 -15.43 4.35
CA VAL A 10 -4.58 -15.83 5.71
C VAL A 10 -3.22 -15.24 6.10
N ILE A 11 -2.34 -15.01 5.12
CA ILE A 11 -1.02 -14.43 5.37
C ILE A 11 -1.17 -12.90 5.39
N SER A 12 -0.91 -12.28 6.54
CA SER A 12 -0.68 -10.83 6.61
C SER A 12 0.40 -10.48 5.60
N PRO A 13 0.15 -9.58 4.62
CA PRO A 13 1.13 -9.34 3.57
C PRO A 13 2.44 -8.87 4.19
N TYR A 14 3.50 -9.67 4.07
CA TYR A 14 4.84 -9.41 4.60
C TYR A 14 5.58 -8.30 3.81
N GLY A 15 4.86 -7.25 3.39
CA GLY A 15 5.35 -6.11 2.62
C GLY A 15 4.50 -5.82 1.38
N GLY A 16 4.64 -4.60 0.84
CA GLY A 16 3.82 -4.09 -0.27
C GLY A 16 3.80 -4.97 -1.53
N ARG A 17 4.83 -5.80 -1.75
CA ARG A 17 4.90 -6.75 -2.89
C ARG A 17 3.91 -7.91 -2.77
N CYS A 18 3.67 -8.42 -1.56
CA CYS A 18 2.71 -9.51 -1.33
C CYS A 18 1.27 -8.99 -1.38
N ALA A 19 1.01 -7.79 -0.88
CA ALA A 19 -0.31 -7.15 -0.95
C ALA A 19 -0.79 -6.99 -2.40
N PHE A 20 0.10 -6.63 -3.33
CA PHE A 20 -0.22 -6.49 -4.75
C PHE A 20 -0.66 -7.83 -5.38
N ALA A 21 0.07 -8.91 -5.13
CA ALA A 21 -0.29 -10.23 -5.64
C ALA A 21 -1.62 -10.73 -5.06
N SER A 22 -1.82 -10.59 -3.74
CA SER A 22 -3.09 -10.93 -3.07
C SER A 22 -4.28 -10.21 -3.69
N LEU A 23 -4.12 -8.91 -3.97
CA LEU A 23 -5.15 -8.09 -4.59
C LEU A 23 -5.45 -8.58 -6.01
N ILE A 24 -4.44 -8.80 -6.86
CA ILE A 24 -4.63 -9.35 -8.23
C ILE A 24 -5.42 -10.66 -8.18
N PHE A 25 -5.05 -11.56 -7.28
CA PHE A 25 -5.76 -12.82 -7.11
C PHE A 25 -7.21 -12.61 -6.66
N LEU A 26 -7.46 -11.69 -5.74
CA LEU A 26 -8.81 -11.29 -5.35
C LEU A 26 -9.60 -10.73 -6.55
N ILE A 27 -8.99 -9.91 -7.42
CA ILE A 27 -9.63 -9.42 -8.64
C ILE A 27 -10.04 -10.59 -9.53
N MET A 28 -9.13 -11.52 -9.79
CA MET A 28 -9.40 -12.65 -10.66
C MET A 28 -10.54 -13.51 -10.12
N ILE A 29 -10.60 -13.72 -8.80
CA ILE A 29 -11.72 -14.42 -8.15
C ILE A 29 -13.03 -13.66 -8.35
N ILE A 30 -13.04 -12.35 -8.14
CA ILE A 30 -14.27 -11.54 -8.28
C ILE A 30 -14.76 -11.58 -9.73
N ILE A 31 -13.86 -11.47 -10.72
CA ILE A 31 -14.21 -11.55 -12.14
C ILE A 31 -14.81 -12.93 -12.44
N GLU A 32 -14.15 -14.01 -12.03
CA GLU A 32 -14.62 -15.38 -12.25
C GLU A 32 -15.99 -15.64 -11.59
N MET A 33 -16.17 -15.20 -10.34
CA MET A 33 -17.45 -15.34 -9.64
C MET A 33 -18.55 -14.50 -10.29
N SER A 34 -18.22 -13.30 -10.79
CA SER A 34 -19.18 -12.45 -11.49
C SER A 34 -19.62 -13.09 -12.82
N GLN A 35 -18.70 -13.71 -13.56
CA GLN A 35 -19.01 -14.44 -14.78
C GLN A 35 -19.88 -15.66 -14.51
N PHE A 36 -19.51 -16.48 -13.51
CA PHE A 36 -20.31 -17.63 -13.09
C PHE A 36 -21.75 -17.25 -12.71
N LEU A 37 -21.93 -16.17 -11.95
CA LEU A 37 -23.26 -15.68 -11.57
C LEU A 37 -24.08 -15.21 -12.79
N LEU A 38 -23.42 -14.56 -13.76
CA LEU A 38 -24.06 -14.09 -14.98
C LEU A 38 -24.49 -15.25 -15.88
N ASP A 39 -23.64 -16.26 -16.05
CA ASP A 39 -23.98 -17.48 -16.82
C ASP A 39 -25.19 -18.20 -16.21
N LEU A 40 -25.25 -18.26 -14.87
CA LEU A 40 -26.35 -18.89 -14.14
C LEU A 40 -27.67 -18.10 -14.26
N LEU A 41 -27.59 -16.77 -14.41
CA LEU A 41 -28.74 -15.90 -14.66
C LEU A 41 -29.21 -15.96 -16.11
N GLU A 42 -28.28 -16.05 -17.06
CA GLU A 42 -28.57 -16.20 -18.48
C GLU A 42 -29.26 -17.53 -18.78
N HIS A 43 -28.83 -18.62 -18.12
CA HIS A 43 -29.55 -19.90 -18.15
C HIS A 43 -30.99 -19.84 -17.59
N LYS A 44 -31.29 -18.85 -16.75
CA LYS A 44 -32.65 -18.58 -16.25
C LYS A 44 -33.43 -17.58 -17.13
N GLY A 45 -32.88 -17.20 -18.29
CA GLY A 45 -33.50 -16.29 -19.24
C GLY A 45 -33.37 -14.80 -18.91
N ILE A 46 -32.52 -14.43 -17.93
CA ILE A 46 -32.28 -13.04 -17.55
C ILE A 46 -30.98 -12.56 -18.21
N HIS A 47 -31.11 -11.77 -19.27
CA HIS A 47 -29.94 -11.19 -19.96
C HIS A 47 -29.55 -9.84 -19.35
N ILE A 48 -28.39 -9.78 -18.67
CA ILE A 48 -27.86 -8.55 -18.08
C ILE A 48 -26.72 -8.00 -18.94
N ARG A 49 -26.98 -6.89 -19.65
CA ARG A 49 -26.01 -6.24 -20.58
C ARG A 49 -24.96 -5.36 -19.87
N ILE A 50 -24.93 -5.32 -18.54
CA ILE A 50 -24.16 -4.37 -17.72
C ILE A 50 -22.74 -4.90 -17.39
N HIS A 51 -22.43 -6.15 -17.76
CA HIS A 51 -21.19 -6.85 -17.41
C HIS A 51 -19.92 -5.99 -17.60
N LYS A 52 -19.77 -5.32 -18.75
CA LYS A 52 -18.57 -4.52 -19.04
C LYS A 52 -18.36 -3.37 -18.06
N TYR A 53 -19.45 -2.71 -17.64
CA TYR A 53 -19.39 -1.57 -16.73
C TYR A 53 -19.10 -2.02 -15.29
N VAL A 54 -19.69 -3.13 -14.85
CA VAL A 54 -19.41 -3.70 -13.51
C VAL A 54 -17.95 -4.11 -13.39
N THR A 55 -17.43 -4.86 -14.38
CA THR A 55 -16.02 -5.30 -14.37
C THR A 55 -15.07 -4.11 -14.43
N THR A 56 -15.36 -3.10 -15.26
CA THR A 56 -14.53 -1.89 -15.36
C THR A 56 -14.57 -1.08 -14.06
N SER A 57 -15.74 -0.94 -13.43
CA SER A 57 -15.88 -0.24 -12.15
C SER A 57 -15.12 -0.94 -11.02
N LEU A 58 -15.18 -2.27 -10.96
CA LEU A 58 -14.39 -3.07 -10.00
C LEU A 58 -12.89 -2.89 -10.22
N MET A 59 -12.42 -2.92 -11.47
CA MET A 59 -11.02 -2.68 -11.79
C MET A 59 -10.56 -1.28 -11.37
N VAL A 60 -11.36 -0.25 -11.67
CA VAL A 60 -11.06 1.14 -11.27
C VAL A 60 -11.00 1.26 -9.75
N LEU A 61 -11.96 0.68 -9.03
CA LEU A 61 -11.97 0.70 -7.56
C LEU A 61 -10.70 0.08 -6.99
N ILE A 62 -10.27 -1.07 -7.51
CA ILE A 62 -9.09 -1.77 -7.00
C ILE A 62 -7.80 -1.00 -7.30
N ILE A 63 -7.69 -0.40 -8.49
CA ILE A 63 -6.58 0.49 -8.83
C ILE A 63 -6.52 1.67 -7.85
N LEU A 64 -7.66 2.31 -7.56
CA LEU A 64 -7.73 3.41 -6.62
C LEU A 64 -7.34 3.00 -5.20
N LEU A 65 -7.77 1.81 -4.74
CA LEU A 65 -7.38 1.25 -3.44
C LEU A 65 -5.87 1.02 -3.30
N TYR A 66 -5.14 0.90 -4.41
CA TYR A 66 -3.67 0.75 -4.40
C TYR A 66 -2.95 2.08 -4.59
N ILE A 67 -3.38 2.89 -5.57
CA ILE A 67 -2.74 4.16 -5.89
C ILE A 67 -2.88 5.12 -4.71
N ILE A 68 -4.06 5.22 -4.09
CA ILE A 68 -4.31 6.21 -3.03
C ILE A 68 -3.33 6.02 -1.86
N PRO A 69 -3.25 4.85 -1.19
CA PRO A 69 -2.33 4.67 -0.06
C PRO A 69 -0.86 4.89 -0.43
N LEU A 70 -0.43 4.42 -1.61
CA LEU A 70 0.94 4.60 -2.06
C LEU A 70 1.28 6.05 -2.37
N SER A 71 0.36 6.78 -3.01
CA SER A 71 0.55 8.20 -3.30
C SER A 71 0.66 9.02 -2.02
N PHE A 72 -0.20 8.77 -1.03
CA PHE A 72 -0.10 9.42 0.28
C PHE A 72 1.22 9.10 0.99
N ASN A 73 1.61 7.81 1.03
CA ASN A 73 2.89 7.42 1.61
C ASN A 73 4.08 8.10 0.90
N LYS A 74 4.09 8.10 -0.44
CA LYS A 74 5.17 8.70 -1.21
C LYS A 74 5.23 10.22 -1.05
N TYR A 75 4.07 10.87 -0.95
CA TYR A 75 4.00 12.29 -0.67
C TYR A 75 4.61 12.62 0.70
N THR A 76 4.24 11.89 1.75
CA THR A 76 4.80 12.07 3.09
C THR A 76 6.31 11.78 3.13
N GLU A 77 6.78 10.76 2.42
CA GLU A 77 8.22 10.45 2.28
C GLU A 77 8.98 11.63 1.65
N ILE A 78 8.51 12.13 0.51
CA ILE A 78 9.12 13.30 -0.16
C ILE A 78 9.07 14.54 0.74
N SER A 79 7.95 14.78 1.43
CA SER A 79 7.77 15.90 2.35
C SER A 79 8.80 15.87 3.49
N ARG A 80 8.99 14.70 4.12
CA ARG A 80 9.99 14.50 5.18
C ARG A 80 11.40 14.69 4.68
N ASP A 81 11.74 14.10 3.54
CA ASP A 81 13.08 14.19 2.99
C ASP A 81 13.42 15.63 2.62
N ASN A 82 12.47 16.35 2.02
CA ASN A 82 12.60 17.78 1.77
C ASN A 82 12.75 18.58 3.08
N TYR A 83 11.97 18.26 4.10
CA TYR A 83 12.09 18.92 5.41
C TYR A 83 13.49 18.72 6.00
N LEU A 84 14.00 17.48 6.03
CA LEU A 84 15.32 17.17 6.58
C LEU A 84 16.46 17.81 5.77
N ASN A 85 16.37 17.76 4.44
CA ASN A 85 17.40 18.29 3.54
C ASN A 85 17.49 19.83 3.57
N ASN A 86 16.44 20.53 4.01
CA ASN A 86 16.40 21.99 4.08
C ASN A 86 16.54 22.52 5.53
N LEU A 87 16.94 21.68 6.49
CA LEU A 87 17.25 22.13 7.84
C LEU A 87 18.62 22.80 7.88
N ASP A 88 18.67 24.05 8.34
CA ASP A 88 19.94 24.77 8.55
C ASP A 88 20.79 24.15 9.66
N LYS A 89 20.12 23.57 10.68
CA LYS A 89 20.75 22.90 11.83
C LYS A 89 19.89 21.76 12.32
N PHE A 90 20.53 20.66 12.72
CA PHE A 90 19.87 19.55 13.37
C PHE A 90 19.82 19.78 14.88
N GLU A 91 18.60 19.82 15.43
CA GLU A 91 18.39 19.82 16.88
C GLU A 91 18.65 18.44 17.49
N LYS A 92 18.67 18.34 18.82
CA LYS A 92 18.76 17.04 19.52
C LYS A 92 17.56 16.14 19.24
N VAL A 93 16.40 16.74 18.96
CA VAL A 93 15.15 16.04 18.69
C VAL A 93 14.43 16.72 17.54
N ILE A 94 14.08 15.96 16.51
CA ILE A 94 13.35 16.45 15.33
C ILE A 94 12.08 15.64 15.20
N LYS A 95 10.96 16.34 14.98
CA LYS A 95 9.67 15.71 14.70
C LYS A 95 9.47 15.59 13.20
N ILE A 96 9.19 14.39 12.72
CA ILE A 96 8.91 14.10 11.31
C ILE A 96 7.52 13.48 11.18
N GLU A 97 6.91 13.62 10.01
CA GLU A 97 5.59 13.05 9.75
C GLU A 97 5.62 11.52 9.79
N GLN A 98 4.58 10.91 10.35
CA GLN A 98 4.38 9.46 10.28
C GLN A 98 3.84 9.08 8.90
N ILE A 99 4.33 7.97 8.33
CA ILE A 99 3.74 7.43 7.11
C ILE A 99 2.29 6.94 7.38
N PRO A 100 1.27 7.45 6.66
CA PRO A 100 -0.13 7.22 7.01
C PRO A 100 -0.58 5.76 6.82
N PHE A 101 -0.12 5.09 5.74
CA PHE A 101 -0.49 3.70 5.45
C PHE A 101 0.70 2.77 5.64
N GLN A 102 1.14 2.60 6.88
CA GLN A 102 2.37 1.87 7.24
C GLN A 102 2.43 0.44 6.66
N SER A 103 1.30 -0.29 6.62
CA SER A 103 1.24 -1.67 6.09
C SER A 103 1.63 -1.79 4.61
N TYR A 104 1.61 -0.68 3.88
CA TYR A 104 1.99 -0.62 2.46
C TYR A 104 3.48 -0.30 2.28
N HIS A 105 4.22 -0.10 3.36
CA HIS A 105 5.62 0.30 3.35
C HIS A 105 6.47 -0.65 4.20
N HIS A 106 7.64 -1.06 3.70
CA HIS A 106 8.46 -2.06 4.39
C HIS A 106 9.15 -1.49 5.64
N THR A 107 9.66 -0.27 5.54
CA THR A 107 10.30 0.47 6.64
C THR A 107 9.67 1.86 6.72
N PRO A 108 8.42 1.97 7.21
CA PRO A 108 7.63 3.21 7.10
C PRO A 108 8.27 4.36 7.86
N ASP A 109 8.74 4.10 9.08
CA ASP A 109 9.17 5.15 9.98
C ASP A 109 10.49 4.76 10.67
N PRO A 110 11.37 5.73 10.95
CA PRO A 110 12.61 5.48 11.68
C PRO A 110 12.28 5.09 13.12
N ILE A 111 12.82 3.95 13.53
CA ILE A 111 12.73 3.42 14.88
C ILE A 111 14.15 3.41 15.49
N GLU A 112 14.30 3.92 16.72
CA GLU A 112 15.60 3.93 17.40
C GLU A 112 16.16 2.50 17.55
N GLY A 113 17.48 2.35 17.41
CA GLY A 113 18.16 1.06 17.53
C GLY A 113 18.08 0.14 16.32
N ILE A 114 17.36 0.51 15.25
CA ILE A 114 17.30 -0.26 14.00
C ILE A 114 18.32 0.26 12.99
N TYR A 115 19.04 -0.65 12.32
CA TYR A 115 20.08 -0.30 11.33
C TYR A 115 19.54 0.55 10.16
N MET A 116 18.28 0.33 9.76
CA MET A 116 17.63 1.12 8.70
C MET A 116 17.51 2.58 9.08
N THR A 117 17.24 2.89 10.35
CA THR A 117 17.19 4.27 10.85
C THR A 117 18.58 4.92 10.80
N LYS A 118 19.63 4.16 11.13
CA LYS A 118 21.01 4.64 11.03
C LYS A 118 21.36 5.00 9.58
N PHE A 119 21.02 4.12 8.63
CA PHE A 119 21.23 4.38 7.21
C PHE A 119 20.44 5.60 6.71
N TYR A 120 19.17 5.71 7.10
CA TYR A 120 18.33 6.88 6.77
C TYR A 120 18.95 8.18 7.28
N LYS A 121 19.41 8.22 8.53
CA LYS A 121 20.11 9.38 9.09
C LYS A 121 21.35 9.74 8.27
N THR A 122 22.19 8.76 7.93
CA THR A 122 23.38 8.97 7.11
C THR A 122 23.04 9.53 5.73
N LEU A 123 21.97 9.03 5.08
CA LEU A 123 21.53 9.51 3.77
C LEU A 123 21.13 10.98 3.78
N HIS A 124 20.50 11.45 4.87
CA HIS A 124 20.01 12.82 5.02
C HIS A 124 20.94 13.73 5.85
N GLY A 125 22.16 13.27 6.17
CA GLY A 125 23.12 14.03 6.97
C GLY A 125 22.69 14.30 8.41
N VAL A 126 21.69 13.58 8.92
CA VAL A 126 21.20 13.72 10.30
C VAL A 126 22.25 13.12 11.25
N PRO A 127 22.70 13.86 12.28
CA PRO A 127 23.64 13.34 13.27
C PRO A 127 23.10 12.11 14.00
N GLU A 128 23.99 11.21 14.44
CA GLU A 128 23.58 9.97 15.12
C GLU A 128 22.83 10.27 16.43
N GLU A 129 23.26 11.30 17.15
CA GLU A 129 22.72 11.76 18.43
C GLU A 129 21.34 12.42 18.31
N THR A 130 20.96 12.89 17.11
CA THR A 130 19.66 13.53 16.87
C THR A 130 18.56 12.48 16.86
N LYS A 131 17.57 12.60 17.74
CA LYS A 131 16.42 11.70 17.80
C LYS A 131 15.36 12.12 16.79
N LEU A 132 14.86 11.15 16.02
CA LEU A 132 13.73 11.35 15.10
C LEU A 132 12.46 10.84 15.78
N LEU A 133 11.51 11.71 16.04
CA LEU A 133 10.21 11.37 16.64
C LEU A 133 9.10 11.55 15.62
N LEU A 134 8.08 10.70 15.69
CA LEU A 134 6.92 10.78 14.81
C LEU A 134 5.92 11.81 15.37
N LYS A 135 5.38 12.64 14.48
CA LYS A 135 4.33 13.64 14.76
C LYS A 135 2.94 13.06 14.55
#